data_AF-A0A1V3N1L2-F1
#
_entry.id   AF-A0A1V3N1L2-F1
#
_cell.length_a   1.000
_cell.length_b   1.000
_cell.length_c   1.000
_cell.angle_alpha   90.00
_cell.angle_beta   90.00
_cell.angle_gamma   90.00
#
_symmetry.space_group_name_H-M   'P 1'
#
loop_
_entity.id
_entity.type
_entity.pdbx_description
1 polymer ?
#
loop_
_entity_poly.entity_id
_entity_poly.type
_entity_poly.pdbx_seq_one_letter_code
_entity_poly.pdbx_strand_id
1 'polypeptide(L)'
;MARISSFKIINTNQEIIGAIDNSNKTITVTLPANLYMTSLEPEVKVASGATLKQGTDTLITNMMDYFSNGRIIQYPVTATDGSSATYTLTIKSDQIPLNPQEVSTDLNNPIAYDQTFWYTRNDIYVLNTLSSYPYIATPESDLELAKASLVDKNGKEYAFKSISSATSPSVEKAYMLLNLNDIEGRVTGSGRDIKYNKVPAAGDYFIKLRYYSREVTLKNPIRIFYNN
;
A
#
# COMPACT_ATOMS: atom_id res chain seq x y z
N MET A 1 -0.93 -8.08 -38.42
CA MET A 1 -1.56 -7.28 -37.33
C MET A 1 -0.85 -7.46 -36.00
N ALA A 2 -0.45 -6.35 -35.39
CA ALA A 2 0.17 -6.32 -34.06
C ALA A 2 -0.84 -6.61 -32.95
N ARG A 3 -0.65 -7.72 -32.23
CA ARG A 3 -1.47 -8.07 -31.07
C ARG A 3 -0.76 -8.96 -30.06
N ILE A 4 -1.23 -8.91 -28.82
CA ILE A 4 -0.84 -9.83 -27.75
C ILE A 4 -1.76 -11.05 -27.81
N SER A 5 -1.18 -12.24 -27.75
CA SER A 5 -1.89 -13.52 -27.78
C SER A 5 -2.01 -14.15 -26.39
N SER A 6 -1.08 -13.87 -25.48
CA SER A 6 -1.12 -14.34 -24.09
C SER A 6 -0.38 -13.38 -23.17
N PHE A 7 -0.86 -13.28 -21.93
CA PHE A 7 -0.23 -12.55 -20.85
C PHE A 7 -0.41 -13.35 -19.55
N LYS A 8 0.68 -13.69 -18.86
CA LYS A 8 0.65 -14.49 -17.62
C LYS A 8 1.66 -13.95 -16.61
N ILE A 9 1.34 -13.98 -15.33
CA ILE A 9 2.34 -13.76 -14.27
C ILE A 9 2.98 -15.11 -13.91
N ILE A 10 4.32 -15.17 -13.94
CA ILE A 10 5.08 -16.42 -13.82
C ILE A 10 5.87 -16.57 -12.51
N ASN A 11 6.05 -15.50 -11.74
CA ASN A 11 6.73 -15.54 -10.44
C ASN A 11 5.80 -15.95 -9.27
N THR A 12 4.84 -16.84 -9.53
CA THR A 12 3.91 -17.39 -8.55
C THR A 12 3.47 -18.80 -8.95
N ASN A 13 3.14 -19.65 -7.97
CA ASN A 13 2.61 -20.99 -8.21
C ASN A 13 1.11 -20.99 -8.55
N GLN A 14 0.42 -19.86 -8.32
CA GLN A 14 -0.97 -19.70 -8.73
C GLN A 14 -1.04 -19.22 -10.18
N GLU A 15 -1.94 -19.79 -10.97
CA GLU A 15 -2.12 -19.34 -12.35
C GLU A 15 -2.85 -17.99 -12.38
N ILE A 16 -2.14 -16.95 -12.84
CA ILE A 16 -2.69 -15.61 -13.03
C ILE A 16 -2.56 -15.23 -14.49
N ILE A 17 -3.68 -15.29 -15.21
CA ILE A 17 -3.79 -14.97 -16.63
C ILE A 17 -4.36 -13.56 -16.80
N GLY A 18 -3.72 -12.77 -17.66
CA GLY A 18 -4.24 -11.46 -18.06
C GLY A 18 -5.36 -11.60 -19.09
N ALA A 19 -6.51 -10.97 -18.81
CA ALA A 19 -7.58 -10.79 -19.78
C ALA A 19 -7.16 -9.74 -20.82
N ILE A 20 -7.01 -10.15 -22.08
CA ILE A 20 -6.57 -9.29 -23.18
C ILE A 20 -7.78 -8.83 -23.98
N ASP A 21 -7.94 -7.51 -24.09
CA ASP A 21 -8.87 -6.89 -25.03
C ASP A 21 -8.09 -6.33 -26.23
N ASN A 22 -8.09 -7.08 -27.32
CA ASN A 22 -7.40 -6.69 -28.55
C ASN A 22 -8.09 -5.55 -29.29
N SER A 23 -9.35 -5.24 -29.03
CA SER A 23 -10.04 -4.10 -29.65
C SER A 23 -9.61 -2.81 -28.95
N ASN A 24 -9.75 -2.79 -27.62
CA ASN A 24 -9.45 -1.64 -26.77
C ASN A 24 -7.97 -1.50 -26.40
N LYS A 25 -7.13 -2.49 -26.74
CA LYS A 25 -5.69 -2.53 -26.44
C LYS A 25 -5.43 -2.43 -24.93
N THR A 26 -6.11 -3.28 -24.17
CA THR A 26 -5.92 -3.36 -22.72
C THR A 26 -5.59 -4.77 -22.28
N ILE A 27 -4.93 -4.87 -21.14
CA ILE A 27 -4.68 -6.11 -20.44
C ILE A 27 -5.17 -5.90 -19.01
N THR A 28 -5.98 -6.81 -18.48
CA THR A 28 -6.40 -6.78 -17.07
C THR A 28 -5.88 -8.02 -16.36
N VAL A 29 -5.07 -7.81 -15.33
CA VAL A 29 -4.63 -8.86 -14.42
C VAL A 29 -5.33 -8.67 -13.08
N THR A 30 -5.89 -9.73 -12.50
CA THR A 30 -6.48 -9.68 -11.16
C THR A 30 -5.67 -10.58 -10.22
N LEU A 31 -5.11 -9.99 -9.17
CA LEU A 31 -4.42 -10.72 -8.12
C LEU A 31 -5.44 -11.25 -7.10
N PRO A 32 -5.49 -12.58 -6.86
CA PRO A 32 -6.47 -13.19 -5.96
C PRO A 32 -6.26 -12.77 -4.50
N ALA A 33 -7.29 -12.94 -3.68
CA ALA A 33 -7.22 -12.71 -2.25
C ALA A 33 -6.12 -13.57 -1.59
N ASN A 34 -5.47 -13.03 -0.56
CA ASN A 34 -4.35 -13.63 0.18
C ASN A 34 -3.06 -13.84 -0.62
N LEU A 35 -3.00 -13.40 -1.87
CA LEU A 35 -1.75 -13.32 -2.62
C LEU A 35 -1.20 -11.90 -2.61
N TYR A 36 -0.13 -11.68 -1.85
CA TYR A 36 0.55 -10.39 -1.74
C TYR A 36 1.87 -10.45 -2.51
N MET A 37 1.91 -9.82 -3.67
CA MET A 37 3.11 -9.76 -4.52
C MET A 37 3.61 -8.33 -4.61
N THR A 38 4.85 -8.08 -4.15
CA THR A 38 5.49 -6.77 -4.23
C THR A 38 6.18 -6.53 -5.58
N SER A 39 6.35 -7.61 -6.36
CA SER A 39 6.73 -7.58 -7.77
C SER A 39 5.98 -8.63 -8.61
N LEU A 40 5.77 -8.35 -9.90
CA LEU A 40 5.17 -9.26 -10.87
C LEU A 40 6.13 -9.46 -12.05
N GLU A 41 6.30 -10.70 -12.49
CA GLU A 41 7.08 -11.05 -13.68
C GLU A 41 6.12 -11.53 -14.79
N PRO A 42 5.83 -10.70 -15.81
CA PRO A 42 4.93 -11.08 -16.89
C PRO A 42 5.64 -11.86 -17.99
N GLU A 43 5.09 -13.01 -18.37
CA GLU A 43 5.32 -13.66 -19.65
C GLU A 43 4.30 -13.14 -20.67
N VAL A 44 4.78 -12.54 -21.76
CA VAL A 44 3.95 -11.98 -22.82
C VAL A 44 4.25 -12.67 -24.14
N LYS A 45 3.22 -13.24 -24.77
CA LYS A 45 3.30 -13.78 -26.13
C LYS A 45 2.53 -12.89 -27.08
N VAL A 46 3.08 -12.67 -28.26
CA VAL A 46 2.47 -11.89 -29.33
C VAL A 46 2.02 -12.81 -30.47
N ALA A 47 1.28 -12.26 -31.43
CA ALA A 47 0.94 -13.01 -32.64
C ALA A 47 2.19 -13.44 -33.43
N SER A 48 2.07 -14.52 -34.21
CA SER A 48 3.17 -15.03 -35.04
C SER A 48 3.78 -13.93 -35.91
N GLY A 49 5.11 -13.82 -35.87
CA GLY A 49 5.90 -12.80 -36.58
C GLY A 49 5.88 -11.40 -35.94
N ALA A 50 5.02 -11.13 -34.96
CA ALA A 50 5.07 -9.88 -34.22
C ALA A 50 6.18 -9.89 -33.17
N THR A 51 6.60 -8.70 -32.74
CA THR A 51 7.63 -8.50 -31.73
C THR A 51 7.16 -7.53 -30.65
N LEU A 52 7.60 -7.76 -29.41
CA LEU A 52 7.52 -6.76 -28.34
C LEU A 52 8.72 -5.83 -28.44
N LYS A 53 8.50 -4.53 -28.23
CA LYS A 53 9.60 -3.57 -28.21
C LYS A 53 10.55 -3.86 -27.04
N GLN A 54 11.85 -3.71 -27.27
CA GLN A 54 12.86 -3.80 -26.21
C GLN A 54 12.59 -2.76 -25.10
N GLY A 55 12.88 -3.14 -23.85
CA GLY A 55 12.68 -2.29 -22.67
C GLY A 55 11.25 -2.28 -22.12
N THR A 56 10.38 -3.16 -22.60
CA THR A 56 9.07 -3.37 -21.96
C THR A 56 9.26 -3.99 -20.58
N ASP A 57 8.50 -3.56 -19.56
CA ASP A 57 8.61 -4.04 -18.18
C ASP A 57 8.41 -5.56 -18.10
N THR A 58 9.53 -6.29 -18.04
CA THR A 58 9.58 -7.73 -17.74
C THR A 58 9.49 -8.01 -16.24
N LEU A 59 9.74 -6.99 -15.41
CA LEU A 59 9.57 -7.04 -13.98
C LEU A 59 8.88 -5.75 -13.51
N ILE A 60 7.69 -5.90 -12.98
CA ILE A 60 6.87 -4.83 -12.42
C ILE A 60 7.16 -4.80 -10.92
N THR A 61 7.84 -3.78 -10.42
CA THR A 61 8.15 -3.63 -8.99
C THR A 61 7.30 -2.54 -8.33
N ASN A 62 7.40 -2.44 -7.00
CA ASN A 62 6.75 -1.40 -6.19
C ASN A 62 5.22 -1.39 -6.33
N MET A 63 4.61 -2.56 -6.18
CA MET A 63 3.17 -2.76 -6.36
C MET A 63 2.30 -1.90 -5.43
N MET A 64 2.77 -1.57 -4.22
CA MET A 64 2.05 -0.64 -3.34
C MET A 64 1.91 0.76 -3.93
N ASP A 65 2.99 1.28 -4.54
CA ASP A 65 2.96 2.57 -5.22
C ASP A 65 2.04 2.52 -6.43
N TYR A 66 2.06 1.41 -7.20
CA TYR A 66 1.10 1.17 -8.28
C TYR A 66 -0.35 1.29 -7.79
N PHE A 67 -0.71 0.65 -6.67
CA PHE A 67 -2.09 0.71 -6.16
C PHE A 67 -2.45 2.07 -5.57
N SER A 68 -1.51 2.78 -4.95
CA SER A 68 -1.78 4.04 -4.25
C SER A 68 -1.81 5.24 -5.18
N ASN A 69 -0.88 5.29 -6.13
CA ASN A 69 -0.63 6.45 -6.98
C ASN A 69 -0.95 6.18 -8.46
N GLY A 70 -1.09 4.91 -8.84
CA GLY A 70 -1.19 4.51 -10.23
C GLY A 70 0.16 4.53 -10.93
N ARG A 71 0.34 3.61 -11.89
CA ARG A 71 1.45 3.68 -12.84
C ARG A 71 0.95 3.18 -14.19
N ILE A 72 1.25 3.93 -15.25
CA ILE A 72 0.94 3.50 -16.61
C ILE A 72 2.02 2.50 -17.03
N ILE A 73 1.61 1.27 -17.31
CA ILE A 73 2.48 0.19 -17.80
C ILE A 73 1.98 -0.19 -19.20
N GLN A 74 2.88 -0.18 -20.18
CA GLN A 74 2.52 -0.34 -21.59
C GLN A 74 3.36 -1.41 -22.28
N TYR A 75 2.70 -2.18 -23.16
CA TYR A 75 3.29 -3.23 -23.97
C TYR A 75 3.11 -2.89 -25.47
N PRO A 76 4.06 -2.18 -26.09
CA PRO A 76 4.04 -1.90 -27.52
C PRO A 76 4.44 -3.14 -28.34
N VAL A 77 3.58 -3.49 -29.29
CA VAL A 77 3.74 -4.62 -30.22
C VAL A 77 3.86 -4.08 -31.64
N THR A 78 4.78 -4.63 -32.42
CA THR A 78 4.93 -4.35 -33.86
C THR A 78 4.79 -5.65 -34.64
N ALA A 79 4.01 -5.66 -35.71
CA ALA A 79 3.88 -6.81 -36.62
C ALA A 79 4.83 -6.70 -37.81
N THR A 80 4.99 -7.80 -38.55
CA THR A 80 5.83 -7.89 -39.75
C THR A 80 5.41 -6.93 -40.86
N ASP A 81 4.11 -6.60 -40.93
CA ASP A 81 3.53 -5.64 -41.88
C ASP A 81 3.80 -4.16 -41.49
N GLY A 82 4.52 -3.92 -40.39
CA GLY A 82 4.81 -2.59 -39.86
C GLY A 82 3.70 -1.97 -39.02
N SER A 83 2.52 -2.60 -38.91
CA SER A 83 1.47 -2.14 -38.01
C SER A 83 1.92 -2.25 -36.55
N SER A 84 1.46 -1.31 -35.71
CA SER A 84 1.78 -1.30 -34.28
C SER A 84 0.54 -1.13 -33.41
N ALA A 85 0.63 -1.62 -32.17
CA ALA A 85 -0.41 -1.49 -31.16
C ALA A 85 0.22 -1.45 -29.76
N THR A 86 -0.23 -0.52 -28.92
CA THR A 86 0.25 -0.39 -27.53
C THR A 86 -0.83 -0.81 -26.57
N TYR A 87 -0.56 -1.83 -25.76
CA TYR A 87 -1.50 -2.34 -24.77
C TYR A 87 -1.23 -1.71 -23.40
N THR A 88 -2.26 -1.19 -22.74
CA THR A 88 -2.13 -0.68 -21.36
C THR A 88 -2.53 -1.75 -20.35
N LEU A 89 -1.66 -2.04 -19.39
CA LEU A 89 -1.89 -3.00 -18.33
C LEU A 89 -2.60 -2.35 -17.14
N THR A 90 -3.70 -2.97 -16.72
CA THR A 90 -4.42 -2.68 -15.47
C THR A 90 -4.25 -3.86 -14.52
N ILE A 91 -3.75 -3.60 -13.32
CA ILE A 91 -3.63 -4.61 -12.27
C ILE A 91 -4.69 -4.32 -11.21
N LYS A 92 -5.56 -5.31 -10.99
CA LYS A 92 -6.60 -5.33 -9.97
C LYS A 92 -6.23 -6.28 -8.86
N SER A 93 -6.91 -6.16 -7.73
CA SER A 93 -6.68 -7.00 -6.57
C SER A 93 -7.99 -7.31 -5.86
N ASP A 94 -8.15 -8.59 -5.50
CA ASP A 94 -9.31 -9.13 -4.80
C ASP A 94 -9.07 -9.23 -3.28
N GLN A 95 -8.07 -8.52 -2.73
CA GLN A 95 -7.88 -8.48 -1.28
C GLN A 95 -9.16 -8.05 -0.54
N ILE A 96 -9.40 -8.54 0.66
CA ILE A 96 -10.57 -8.10 1.42
C ILE A 96 -10.37 -6.62 1.81
N PRO A 97 -11.41 -5.76 1.83
CA PRO A 97 -11.26 -4.38 2.31
C PRO A 97 -10.76 -4.30 3.75
N LEU A 98 -10.00 -3.25 4.07
CA LEU A 98 -9.69 -2.90 5.46
C LEU A 98 -10.97 -2.41 6.15
N ASN A 99 -11.26 -2.92 7.35
CA ASN A 99 -12.40 -2.51 8.15
C ASN A 99 -11.99 -2.23 9.61
N PRO A 100 -11.09 -1.24 9.82
CA PRO A 100 -10.57 -0.91 11.13
C PRO A 100 -11.67 -0.38 12.05
N GLN A 101 -11.52 -0.65 13.33
CA GLN A 101 -12.27 0.01 14.39
C GLN A 101 -11.72 1.42 14.58
N GLU A 102 -12.61 2.37 14.88
CA GLU A 102 -12.19 3.72 15.24
C GLU A 102 -11.36 3.69 16.52
N VAL A 103 -10.28 4.48 16.55
CA VAL A 103 -9.45 4.65 17.74
C VAL A 103 -10.16 5.54 18.75
N SER A 104 -10.71 6.67 18.29
CA SER A 104 -11.58 7.54 19.08
C SER A 104 -13.04 7.28 18.74
N THR A 105 -13.92 7.28 19.73
CA THR A 105 -15.38 7.12 19.50
C THR A 105 -16.15 8.45 19.47
N ASP A 106 -15.56 9.52 20.00
CA ASP A 106 -16.15 10.87 20.03
C ASP A 106 -15.33 11.82 19.13
N LEU A 107 -16.00 12.44 18.15
CA LEU A 107 -15.43 13.39 17.21
C LEU A 107 -14.99 14.70 17.89
N ASN A 108 -15.71 15.14 18.94
CA ASN A 108 -15.44 16.41 19.62
C ASN A 108 -14.42 16.25 20.75
N ASN A 109 -14.35 15.05 21.33
CA ASN A 109 -13.42 14.69 22.41
C ASN A 109 -12.57 13.47 22.01
N PRO A 110 -11.71 13.61 20.99
CA PRO A 110 -10.86 12.51 20.54
C PRO A 110 -9.85 12.08 21.62
N ILE A 111 -9.40 10.83 21.54
CA ILE A 111 -8.29 10.34 22.36
C ILE A 111 -7.07 11.21 22.09
N ALA A 112 -6.47 11.73 23.17
CA ALA A 112 -5.34 12.64 23.11
C ALA A 112 -4.03 11.95 23.50
N TYR A 113 -2.98 12.20 22.74
CA TYR A 113 -1.64 11.66 22.91
C TYR A 113 -0.65 12.78 23.23
N ASP A 114 -0.02 12.69 24.40
CA ASP A 114 1.06 13.61 24.80
C ASP A 114 2.33 13.28 24.03
N GLN A 115 2.77 14.23 23.20
CA GLN A 115 3.96 14.11 22.39
C GLN A 115 5.10 15.03 22.86
N THR A 116 5.05 15.53 24.10
CA THR A 116 6.05 16.47 24.63
C THR A 116 7.47 15.93 24.56
N PHE A 117 7.66 14.65 24.88
CA PHE A 117 8.97 14.02 24.96
C PHE A 117 9.06 12.72 24.14
N TRP A 118 10.22 12.51 23.53
CA TRP A 118 10.52 11.37 22.67
C TRP A 118 10.47 10.01 23.37
N TYR A 119 10.73 9.97 24.68
CA TYR A 119 10.69 8.72 25.47
C TYR A 119 9.27 8.34 25.90
N THR A 120 8.27 9.17 25.58
CA THR A 120 6.88 8.83 25.82
C THR A 120 6.46 7.79 24.80
N ARG A 121 6.19 6.58 25.28
CA ARG A 121 5.68 5.51 24.44
C ARG A 121 4.23 5.79 24.10
N ASN A 122 3.96 6.11 22.84
CA ASN A 122 2.62 6.38 22.35
C ASN A 122 2.32 5.50 21.15
N ASP A 123 1.89 4.28 21.49
CA ASP A 123 1.47 3.29 20.52
C ASP A 123 -0.04 3.41 20.30
N ILE A 124 -0.45 3.42 19.04
CA ILE A 124 -1.84 3.35 18.64
C ILE A 124 -2.10 1.96 18.07
N TYR A 125 -3.04 1.25 18.68
CA TYR A 125 -3.52 -0.04 18.21
C TYR A 125 -4.78 0.20 17.38
N VAL A 126 -4.66 0.14 16.07
CA VAL A 126 -5.83 0.20 15.18
C VAL A 126 -6.32 -1.22 14.96
N LEU A 127 -7.27 -1.64 15.80
CA LEU A 127 -7.88 -2.96 15.73
C LEU A 127 -8.66 -3.12 14.43
N ASN A 128 -8.63 -4.29 13.82
CA ASN A 128 -9.52 -4.66 12.74
C ASN A 128 -10.70 -5.49 13.26
N THR A 129 -11.82 -5.42 12.55
CA THR A 129 -12.98 -6.26 12.79
C THR A 129 -12.71 -7.74 12.47
N LEU A 130 -11.76 -8.02 11.58
CA LEU A 130 -11.31 -9.38 11.26
C LEU A 130 -10.18 -9.82 12.19
N SER A 131 -10.21 -11.08 12.60
CA SER A 131 -9.25 -11.65 13.55
C SER A 131 -7.85 -11.85 12.98
N SER A 132 -7.73 -12.01 11.66
CA SER A 132 -6.48 -12.37 10.97
C SER A 132 -6.12 -11.46 9.79
N TYR A 133 -6.76 -10.30 9.66
CA TYR A 133 -6.51 -9.36 8.56
C TYR A 133 -6.55 -7.91 9.06
N PRO A 134 -5.68 -6.99 8.62
CA PRO A 134 -4.46 -7.28 7.88
C PRO A 134 -3.46 -7.91 8.84
N TYR A 135 -3.08 -9.15 8.57
CA TYR A 135 -1.97 -9.79 9.26
C TYR A 135 -1.33 -10.75 8.27
N ILE A 136 -0.07 -10.49 7.98
CA ILE A 136 0.81 -11.47 7.36
C ILE A 136 1.79 -11.88 8.45
N ALA A 137 2.00 -13.18 8.62
CA ALA A 137 2.64 -13.73 9.81
C ALA A 137 4.15 -13.42 9.95
N THR A 138 4.67 -12.43 9.20
CA THR A 138 6.08 -12.08 9.08
C THR A 138 6.30 -10.56 9.11
N PRO A 139 7.06 -10.03 10.09
CA PRO A 139 7.35 -8.60 10.21
C PRO A 139 7.99 -7.96 8.97
N GLU A 140 8.81 -8.70 8.24
CA GLU A 140 9.49 -8.22 7.03
C GLU A 140 8.48 -7.87 5.93
N SER A 141 7.40 -8.63 5.83
CA SER A 141 6.35 -8.39 4.86
C SER A 141 5.51 -7.17 5.23
N ASP A 142 5.34 -6.86 6.51
CA ASP A 142 4.64 -5.65 6.93
C ASP A 142 5.38 -4.37 6.51
N LEU A 143 6.72 -4.39 6.52
CA LEU A 143 7.52 -3.27 6.01
C LEU A 143 7.26 -3.00 4.52
N GLU A 144 6.93 -4.04 3.75
CA GLU A 144 6.65 -3.94 2.31
C GLU A 144 5.16 -3.81 1.97
N LEU A 145 4.24 -4.04 2.90
CA LEU A 145 2.81 -4.13 2.61
C LEU A 145 1.97 -3.11 3.38
N ALA A 146 2.44 -2.66 4.54
CA ALA A 146 1.67 -1.84 5.44
C ALA A 146 2.23 -0.40 5.50
N LYS A 147 1.35 0.60 5.33
CA LYS A 147 1.68 2.00 5.56
C LYS A 147 0.60 2.67 6.38
N ALA A 148 0.97 3.69 7.13
CA ALA A 148 0.02 4.60 7.75
C ALA A 148 0.47 6.05 7.61
N SER A 149 -0.49 6.96 7.73
CA SER A 149 -0.27 8.39 7.86
C SER A 149 -1.25 8.99 8.85
N LEU A 150 -0.84 10.05 9.54
CA LEU A 150 -1.77 11.00 10.13
C LEU A 150 -2.17 12.04 9.08
N VAL A 151 -3.44 12.38 8.98
CA VAL A 151 -3.97 13.30 7.98
C VAL A 151 -4.58 14.50 8.70
N ASP A 152 -4.10 15.71 8.39
CA ASP A 152 -4.67 16.93 8.96
C ASP A 152 -5.98 17.34 8.25
N LYS A 153 -6.65 18.37 8.79
CA LYS A 153 -7.90 18.91 8.22
C LYS A 153 -7.78 19.44 6.78
N ASN A 154 -6.57 19.71 6.31
CA ASN A 154 -6.30 20.20 4.95
C ASN A 154 -5.88 19.05 4.00
N GLY A 155 -5.89 17.80 4.48
CA GLY A 155 -5.46 16.63 3.72
C GLY A 155 -3.95 16.41 3.69
N LYS A 156 -3.15 17.16 4.47
CA LYS A 156 -1.71 16.91 4.56
C LYS A 156 -1.45 15.62 5.32
N GLU A 157 -0.75 14.70 4.67
CA GLU A 157 -0.32 13.44 5.27
C GLU A 157 1.03 13.59 5.99
N TYR A 158 1.13 12.96 7.16
CA TYR A 158 2.34 12.76 7.94
C TYR A 158 2.56 11.25 8.05
N ALA A 159 3.40 10.72 7.17
CA ALA A 159 3.64 9.28 7.04
C ALA A 159 4.39 8.73 8.27
N PHE A 160 4.13 7.48 8.60
CA PHE A 160 4.96 6.69 9.52
C PHE A 160 6.06 6.00 8.72
N LYS A 161 7.28 5.96 9.26
CA LYS A 161 8.45 5.28 8.66
C LYS A 161 8.20 3.78 8.50
N SER A 162 7.56 3.19 9.49
CA SER A 162 7.14 1.80 9.51
C SER A 162 5.92 1.64 10.41
N ILE A 163 5.14 0.61 10.13
CA ILE A 163 4.11 0.08 11.02
C ILE A 163 4.24 -1.44 11.02
N SER A 164 3.69 -2.08 12.04
CA SER A 164 3.59 -3.54 12.07
C SER A 164 2.15 -3.97 12.19
N SER A 165 1.84 -5.15 11.67
CA SER A 165 0.60 -5.84 11.89
C SER A 165 0.81 -7.03 12.82
N ALA A 166 -0.18 -7.32 13.65
CA ALA A 166 -0.12 -8.44 14.57
C ALA A 166 -1.52 -8.95 14.88
N THR A 167 -1.60 -10.19 15.35
CA THR A 167 -2.81 -10.74 15.96
C THR A 167 -2.59 -10.83 17.46
N SER A 168 -3.45 -10.19 18.24
CA SER A 168 -3.33 -10.27 19.70
C SER A 168 -3.95 -11.58 20.20
N PRO A 169 -3.21 -12.43 20.93
CA PRO A 169 -3.78 -13.62 21.57
C PRO A 169 -4.89 -13.29 22.57
N SER A 170 -4.92 -12.06 23.11
CA SER A 170 -5.86 -11.64 24.16
C SER A 170 -7.11 -10.92 23.65
N VAL A 171 -7.10 -10.41 22.42
CA VAL A 171 -8.19 -9.59 21.86
C VAL A 171 -8.86 -10.26 20.66
N GLU A 172 -8.31 -11.40 20.20
CA GLU A 172 -8.77 -12.18 19.03
C GLU A 172 -8.97 -11.32 17.75
N LYS A 173 -8.26 -10.18 17.67
CA LYS A 173 -8.32 -9.22 16.56
C LYS A 173 -6.94 -8.97 16.00
N ALA A 174 -6.85 -8.90 14.68
CA ALA A 174 -5.69 -8.34 14.02
C ALA A 174 -5.66 -6.82 14.25
N TYR A 175 -4.47 -6.23 14.31
CA TYR A 175 -4.30 -4.80 14.47
C TYR A 175 -3.09 -4.30 13.70
N MET A 176 -3.11 -3.02 13.35
CA MET A 176 -1.91 -2.28 12.95
C MET A 176 -1.42 -1.44 14.13
N LEU A 177 -0.13 -1.57 14.45
CA LEU A 177 0.56 -0.82 15.50
C LEU A 177 1.25 0.39 14.91
N LEU A 178 0.85 1.56 15.36
CA LEU A 178 1.40 2.84 14.93
C LEU A 178 2.13 3.47 16.12
N ASN A 179 3.45 3.53 16.06
CA ASN A 179 4.24 4.26 17.04
C ASN A 179 4.33 5.72 16.62
N LEU A 180 3.76 6.64 17.40
CA LEU A 180 3.79 8.07 17.07
C LEU A 180 5.22 8.63 16.94
N ASN A 181 6.22 8.02 17.58
CA ASN A 181 7.63 8.42 17.41
C ASN A 181 8.21 8.08 16.03
N ASP A 182 7.60 7.13 15.32
CA ASP A 182 8.04 6.69 13.99
C ASP A 182 7.46 7.54 12.86
N ILE A 183 6.72 8.61 13.17
CA ILE A 183 6.33 9.61 12.16
C ILE A 183 7.59 10.19 11.50
N GLU A 184 7.57 10.27 10.16
CA GLU A 184 8.66 10.82 9.39
C GLU A 184 9.00 12.26 9.83
N GLY A 185 10.29 12.52 10.00
CA GLY A 185 10.78 13.81 10.47
C GLY A 185 10.64 14.07 11.98
N ARG A 186 9.97 13.19 12.75
CA ARG A 186 9.84 13.36 14.21
C ARG A 186 11.14 13.13 14.94
N VAL A 187 11.64 11.90 14.90
CA VAL A 187 12.99 11.57 15.39
C VAL A 187 13.93 11.59 14.19
N THR A 188 14.89 12.52 14.21
CA THR A 188 15.90 12.72 13.15
C THR A 188 17.30 12.70 13.73
N GLY A 189 18.31 12.47 12.88
CA GLY A 189 19.70 12.35 13.33
C GLY A 189 20.02 10.95 13.86
N SER A 190 21.23 10.77 14.38
CA SER A 190 21.72 9.49 14.88
C SER A 190 22.70 9.70 16.03
N GLY A 191 22.84 8.69 16.89
CA GLY A 191 23.76 8.73 18.03
C GLY A 191 23.48 9.91 18.97
N ARG A 192 24.48 10.78 19.15
CA ARG A 192 24.38 11.97 20.02
C ARG A 192 23.61 13.14 19.38
N ASP A 193 23.40 13.11 18.07
CA ASP A 193 22.75 14.17 17.30
C ASP A 193 21.25 13.89 17.07
N ILE A 194 20.67 12.96 17.84
CA ILE A 194 19.24 12.69 17.80
C ILE A 194 18.48 13.96 18.21
N LYS A 195 17.60 14.40 17.32
CA LYS A 195 16.70 15.53 17.52
C LYS A 195 15.26 15.04 17.50
N TYR A 196 14.50 15.49 18.50
CA TYR A 196 13.06 15.30 18.57
C TYR A 196 12.34 16.56 18.08
N ASN A 197 11.69 16.46 16.92
CA ASN A 197 10.92 17.53 16.32
C ASN A 197 9.43 17.34 16.65
N LYS A 198 8.75 18.43 17.02
CA LYS A 198 7.30 18.46 17.27
C LYS A 198 6.51 18.42 15.94
N VAL A 199 6.58 17.28 15.24
CA VAL A 199 5.91 17.03 13.95
C VAL A 199 5.02 15.76 14.02
N PRO A 200 3.74 15.83 13.66
CA PRO A 200 3.01 17.05 13.28
C PRO A 200 2.85 18.04 14.45
N ALA A 201 2.39 19.26 14.17
CA ALA A 201 2.05 20.23 15.21
C ALA A 201 0.92 19.71 16.12
N ALA A 202 0.63 20.41 17.22
CA ALA A 202 -0.54 20.08 18.03
C ALA A 202 -1.82 20.24 17.20
N GLY A 203 -2.76 19.32 17.34
CA GLY A 203 -4.01 19.34 16.59
C GLY A 203 -4.68 17.97 16.48
N ASP A 204 -5.77 17.96 15.73
CA ASP A 204 -6.57 16.76 15.46
C ASP A 204 -6.18 16.17 14.10
N TYR A 205 -6.03 14.84 14.06
CA TYR A 205 -5.55 14.10 12.90
C TYR A 205 -6.36 12.83 12.67
N PHE A 206 -6.71 12.54 11.42
CA PHE A 206 -7.32 11.27 11.02
C PHE A 206 -6.25 10.24 10.72
N ILE A 207 -6.49 8.98 11.06
CA ILE A 207 -5.55 7.90 10.77
C ILE A 207 -5.91 7.33 9.40
N LYS A 208 -4.96 7.38 8.48
CA LYS A 208 -5.05 6.73 7.18
C LYS A 208 -4.17 5.49 7.19
N LEU A 209 -4.76 4.36 6.79
CA LEU A 209 -4.13 3.06 6.73
C LEU A 209 -4.10 2.58 5.29
N ARG A 210 -3.00 1.95 4.92
CA ARG A 210 -2.83 1.25 3.65
C ARG A 210 -2.29 -0.13 3.94
N TYR A 211 -2.88 -1.13 3.30
CA TYR A 211 -2.38 -2.49 3.32
C TYR A 211 -2.48 -3.08 1.91
N TYR A 212 -1.33 -3.26 1.30
CA TYR A 212 -1.17 -3.69 -0.08
C TYR A 212 -1.96 -2.84 -1.09
N SER A 213 -3.13 -3.33 -1.53
CA SER A 213 -4.01 -2.68 -2.51
C SER A 213 -5.22 -1.98 -1.88
N ARG A 214 -5.31 -1.98 -0.55
CA ARG A 214 -6.43 -1.42 0.22
C ARG A 214 -5.99 -0.18 0.97
N GLU A 215 -6.86 0.81 1.01
CA GLU A 215 -6.67 2.07 1.70
C GLU A 215 -7.97 2.42 2.44
N VAL A 216 -7.84 2.95 3.66
CA VAL A 216 -8.96 3.43 4.46
C VAL A 216 -8.51 4.57 5.36
N THR A 217 -9.38 5.56 5.56
CA THR A 217 -9.18 6.62 6.55
C THR A 217 -10.24 6.50 7.63
N LEU A 218 -9.80 6.45 8.88
CA LEU A 218 -10.68 6.46 10.05
C LEU A 218 -11.48 7.77 10.07
N LYS A 219 -12.72 7.68 10.53
CA LYS A 219 -13.68 8.80 10.51
C LYS A 219 -13.52 9.72 11.71
N ASN A 220 -12.99 9.22 12.83
CA ASN A 220 -12.79 10.01 14.03
C ASN A 220 -11.30 10.33 14.22
N PRO A 221 -10.96 11.58 14.60
CA PRO A 221 -9.57 11.97 14.76
C PRO A 221 -9.00 11.43 16.08
N ILE A 222 -7.67 11.44 16.17
CA ILE A 222 -6.93 11.49 17.43
C ILE A 222 -6.43 12.92 17.65
N ARG A 223 -6.09 13.28 18.88
CA ARG A 223 -5.46 14.57 19.20
C ARG A 223 -4.00 14.41 19.58
N ILE A 224 -3.14 15.20 18.96
CA ILE A 224 -1.74 15.37 19.36
C ILE A 224 -1.61 16.68 20.13
N PHE A 225 -0.92 16.65 21.27
CA PHE A 225 -0.58 17.85 22.01
C PHE A 225 0.85 17.81 22.55
N TYR A 226 1.35 18.99 22.93
CA TYR A 226 2.67 19.18 23.54
C TYR A 226 2.50 20.12 24.72
N ASN A 227 2.94 19.68 25.90
CA ASN A 227 3.04 20.52 27.08
C ASN A 227 4.22 21.50 26.93
N ASN A 228 4.11 22.60 27.67
CA ASN A 228 5.17 23.60 27.81
C ASN A 228 6.11 23.22 28.96
#